data_AF-A0AA43XM75-F1
#
_entry.id   AF-A0AA43XM75-F1
#
_cell.length_a   1.000
_cell.length_b   1.000
_cell.length_c   1.000
_cell.angle_alpha   90.00
_cell.angle_beta   90.00
_cell.angle_gamma   90.00
#
_symmetry.space_group_name_H-M   'P 1'
#
loop_
_entity.id
_entity.type
_entity.pdbx_description
1 polymer ?
#
loop_
_entity_poly.entity_id
_entity_poly.type
_entity_poly.pdbx_seq_one_letter_code
_entity_poly.pdbx_strand_id
1 'polypeptide(L)'
;MGKFEMGRCITSIEAVLSEKEAKQSLLTSDIFEKQENLKIMEYCIDKFIKAEMELQSSSVRGVGRLTDQIPRFGGVYRKQILHFYKEEIAELEELFKELIYIGYFTHITLYEQFLKTPVCKDQYKLYQMWIMYILGINPQNYPQGIRTIEKASKKTRDYIKKQMDKLEINLSKDEEEVLDKILLFYGFTGFSLRRGEMGFKF
;
A
#
# COMPACT_ATOMS: atom_id res chain seq x y z
N MET A 1 12.80 14.90 4.17
CA MET A 1 12.32 13.77 3.36
C MET A 1 13.04 12.54 3.85
N GLY A 2 12.34 11.64 4.55
CA GLY A 2 12.90 10.34 4.93
C GLY A 2 13.15 9.54 3.66
N LYS A 3 14.33 8.93 3.53
CA LYS A 3 14.59 8.00 2.43
C LYS A 3 13.69 6.79 2.65
N PHE A 4 12.77 6.55 1.73
CA PHE A 4 12.04 5.29 1.67
C PHE A 4 13.06 4.14 1.57
N GLU A 5 13.09 3.26 2.57
CA GLU A 5 14.01 2.12 2.62
C GLU A 5 13.38 0.94 1.87
N MET A 6 13.42 0.98 0.54
CA MET A 6 12.93 -0.09 -0.33
C MET A 6 13.45 -1.48 0.10
N GLY A 7 14.71 -1.54 0.56
CA GLY A 7 15.33 -2.75 1.10
C GLY A 7 14.53 -3.41 2.22
N ARG A 8 13.88 -2.64 3.11
CA ARG A 8 13.07 -3.20 4.20
C ARG A 8 11.82 -3.92 3.69
N CYS A 9 11.16 -3.36 2.67
CA CYS A 9 9.99 -3.99 2.06
C CYS A 9 10.38 -5.29 1.36
N ILE A 10 11.47 -5.28 0.60
CA ILE A 10 11.98 -6.45 -0.11
C ILE A 10 12.38 -7.55 0.86
N THR A 11 13.14 -7.24 1.92
CA THR A 11 13.51 -8.21 2.95
C THR A 11 12.28 -8.83 3.62
N SER A 12 11.23 -8.04 3.87
CA SER A 12 9.99 -8.54 4.48
C SER A 12 9.25 -9.52 3.56
N ILE A 13 9.30 -9.30 2.24
CA ILE A 13 8.75 -10.22 1.24
C ILE A 13 9.61 -11.48 1.15
N GLU A 14 10.93 -11.34 1.00
CA GLU A 14 11.85 -12.48 0.88
C GLU A 14 11.77 -13.45 2.05
N ALA A 15 11.58 -12.94 3.27
CA ALA A 15 11.42 -13.74 4.47
C ALA A 15 10.23 -14.71 4.44
N VAL A 16 9.27 -14.51 3.54
CA VAL A 16 8.04 -15.31 3.44
C VAL A 16 7.90 -16.07 2.11
N LEU A 17 8.88 -15.91 1.22
CA LEU A 17 8.94 -16.57 -0.09
C LEU A 17 9.68 -17.91 -0.05
N SER A 18 9.47 -18.74 -1.07
CA SER A 18 10.36 -19.89 -1.30
C SER A 18 11.73 -19.44 -1.80
N GLU A 19 12.76 -20.28 -1.64
CA GLU A 19 14.14 -19.96 -2.05
C GLU A 19 14.26 -19.57 -3.54
N LYS A 20 13.46 -20.20 -4.41
CA LYS A 20 13.42 -19.89 -5.85
C LYS A 20 12.85 -18.49 -6.11
N GLU A 21 11.79 -18.12 -5.39
CA GLU A 21 11.13 -16.81 -5.53
C GLU A 21 11.98 -15.69 -4.91
N ALA A 22 12.67 -15.96 -3.80
CA ALA A 22 13.61 -15.02 -3.18
C ALA A 22 14.80 -14.69 -4.11
N LYS A 23 15.36 -15.69 -4.82
CA LYS A 23 16.42 -15.46 -5.81
C LYS A 23 15.96 -14.56 -6.98
N GLN A 24 14.71 -14.72 -7.42
CA GLN A 24 14.11 -13.86 -8.45
C GLN A 24 13.86 -12.43 -7.91
N SER A 25 13.46 -12.29 -6.64
CA SER A 25 13.25 -11.01 -5.97
C SER A 25 14.51 -10.12 -6.00
N LEU A 26 15.66 -10.66 -5.61
CA LEU A 26 16.96 -9.97 -5.57
C LEU A 26 17.40 -9.43 -6.95
N LEU A 27 17.20 -10.22 -7.99
CA LEU A 27 17.49 -9.79 -9.37
C LEU A 27 16.57 -8.64 -9.80
N THR A 28 15.34 -8.62 -9.30
CA THR A 28 14.33 -7.64 -9.73
C THR A 28 14.43 -6.34 -8.95
N SER A 29 14.86 -6.37 -7.68
CA SER A 29 15.12 -5.17 -6.87
C SER A 29 16.26 -4.33 -7.42
N ASP A 30 17.39 -4.94 -7.75
CA ASP A 30 18.59 -4.24 -8.25
C ASP A 30 18.36 -3.57 -9.61
N ILE A 31 17.47 -4.15 -10.42
CA ILE A 31 17.07 -3.59 -11.71
C ILE A 31 16.04 -2.47 -11.51
N PHE A 32 15.11 -2.61 -10.56
CA PHE A 32 14.10 -1.60 -10.29
C PHE A 32 14.70 -0.31 -9.70
N GLU A 33 15.70 -0.40 -8.82
CA GLU A 33 16.42 0.77 -8.28
C GLU A 33 17.01 1.69 -9.36
N LYS A 34 17.33 1.11 -10.52
CA LYS A 34 17.97 1.81 -11.63
C LYS A 34 16.97 2.45 -12.60
N GLN A 35 15.66 2.33 -12.36
CA GLN A 35 14.62 2.90 -13.22
C GLN A 35 14.04 4.21 -12.66
N GLU A 36 13.69 5.15 -13.54
CA GLU A 36 12.96 6.39 -13.20
C GLU A 36 11.55 6.15 -12.62
N ASN A 37 11.09 4.90 -12.59
CA ASN A 37 9.74 4.51 -12.16
C ASN A 37 9.50 4.69 -10.65
N LEU A 38 10.55 4.72 -9.83
CA LEU A 38 10.42 4.93 -8.38
C LEU A 38 9.73 6.27 -8.06
N LYS A 39 10.13 7.36 -8.75
CA LYS A 39 9.56 8.70 -8.51
C LYS A 39 8.09 8.79 -8.90
N ILE A 40 7.71 8.12 -9.99
CA ILE A 40 6.33 8.08 -10.48
C ILE A 40 5.46 7.29 -9.48
N MET A 41 5.97 6.16 -8.99
CA MET A 41 5.31 5.37 -7.95
C MET A 41 5.15 6.18 -6.66
N GLU A 42 6.24 6.78 -6.17
CA GLU A 42 6.27 7.66 -4.98
C GLU A 42 5.21 8.76 -5.09
N TYR A 43 5.13 9.44 -6.25
CA TYR A 43 4.11 10.45 -6.49
C TYR A 43 2.69 9.91 -6.32
N CYS A 44 2.38 8.75 -6.92
CA CYS A 44 1.06 8.13 -6.81
C CYS A 44 0.73 7.81 -5.35
N ILE A 45 1.65 7.11 -4.67
CA ILE A 45 1.49 6.67 -3.28
C ILE A 45 1.32 7.86 -2.35
N ASP A 46 2.20 8.88 -2.44
CA ASP A 46 2.12 10.09 -1.62
C ASP A 46 0.79 10.81 -1.82
N LYS A 47 0.31 10.92 -3.06
CA LYS A 47 -0.95 11.58 -3.36
C LYS A 47 -2.15 10.80 -2.80
N PHE A 48 -2.09 9.47 -2.83
CA PHE A 48 -3.12 8.62 -2.22
C PHE A 48 -3.12 8.74 -0.70
N ILE A 49 -1.98 8.59 -0.04
CA ILE A 49 -1.88 8.69 1.42
C ILE A 49 -2.35 10.06 1.92
N LYS A 50 -1.94 11.15 1.26
CA LYS A 50 -2.43 12.49 1.61
C LYS A 50 -3.96 12.62 1.49
N ALA A 51 -4.54 12.05 0.44
CA ALA A 51 -6.00 12.05 0.26
C ALA A 51 -6.73 11.15 1.28
N GLU A 52 -6.10 10.08 1.76
CA GLU A 52 -6.61 9.22 2.83
C GLU A 52 -6.57 9.91 4.20
N MET A 53 -5.51 10.67 4.46
CA MET A 53 -5.26 11.35 5.75
C MET A 53 -5.85 12.76 5.83
N GLU A 54 -6.53 13.24 4.78
CA GLU A 54 -7.10 14.59 4.76
C GLU A 54 -8.31 14.75 5.72
N LEU A 55 -8.02 15.21 6.94
CA LEU A 55 -8.99 15.42 8.02
C LEU A 55 -9.89 16.65 7.84
N GLN A 56 -9.60 17.55 6.89
CA GLN A 56 -10.32 18.81 6.69
C GLN A 56 -11.43 18.75 5.65
N SER A 57 -11.53 17.69 4.86
CA SER A 57 -12.60 17.57 3.87
C SER A 57 -13.97 17.49 4.57
N SER A 58 -14.79 18.54 4.36
CA SER A 58 -16.14 18.70 4.94
C SER A 58 -17.23 18.02 4.11
N SER A 59 -16.91 17.38 2.98
CA SER A 59 -17.91 16.74 2.13
C SER A 59 -17.31 15.69 1.19
N VAL A 60 -18.06 14.60 0.99
CA VAL A 60 -18.41 13.79 -0.21
C VAL A 60 -17.46 13.69 -1.44
N ARG A 61 -16.36 14.44 -1.59
CA ARG A 61 -15.65 14.59 -2.87
C ARG A 61 -14.17 14.20 -2.89
N GLY A 62 -13.69 13.46 -1.90
CA GLY A 62 -12.39 12.79 -1.99
C GLY A 62 -12.48 11.61 -2.96
N VAL A 63 -11.51 11.46 -3.86
CA VAL A 63 -11.48 10.39 -4.88
C VAL A 63 -11.58 8.98 -4.27
N GLY A 64 -11.26 8.82 -2.99
CA GLY A 64 -11.41 7.58 -2.21
C GLY A 64 -12.82 7.29 -1.67
N ARG A 65 -13.86 8.08 -1.96
CA ARG A 65 -15.28 7.75 -1.65
C ARG A 65 -15.99 6.98 -2.78
N LEU A 66 -15.27 6.51 -3.80
CA LEU A 66 -15.86 5.87 -4.97
C LEU A 66 -16.44 4.46 -4.73
N THR A 67 -16.26 3.85 -3.55
CA THR A 67 -16.98 2.61 -3.18
C THR A 67 -17.37 2.55 -1.71
N ASP A 68 -18.56 2.02 -1.46
CA ASP A 68 -19.06 1.67 -0.11
C ASP A 68 -18.37 0.41 0.47
N GLN A 69 -17.42 -0.17 -0.27
CA GLN A 69 -16.90 -1.52 -0.01
C GLN A 69 -15.57 -1.54 0.74
N ILE A 70 -14.81 -0.43 0.75
CA ILE A 70 -13.50 -0.40 1.41
C ILE A 70 -13.44 0.77 2.40
N PRO A 71 -13.42 0.48 3.72
CA PRO A 71 -13.29 1.52 4.72
C PRO A 71 -11.92 2.21 4.62
N ARG A 72 -11.92 3.54 4.75
CA ARG A 72 -10.71 4.38 4.74
C ARG A 72 -10.20 4.60 6.15
N PHE A 73 -8.90 4.52 6.38
CA PHE A 73 -8.34 4.73 7.73
C PHE A 73 -8.71 6.12 8.27
N GLY A 74 -8.41 7.18 7.52
CA GLY A 74 -8.74 8.56 7.91
C GLY A 74 -10.24 8.86 8.01
N GLY A 75 -11.07 8.07 7.35
CA GLY A 75 -12.53 8.17 7.43
C GLY A 75 -13.10 7.49 8.68
N VAL A 76 -12.67 6.25 8.94
CA VAL A 76 -13.14 5.42 10.07
C VAL A 76 -12.60 5.98 11.38
N TYR A 77 -11.30 6.29 11.44
CA TYR A 77 -10.63 6.72 12.66
C TYR A 77 -10.43 8.23 12.73
N ARG A 78 -11.24 9.03 12.01
CA ARG A 78 -11.09 10.49 11.94
C ARG A 78 -11.01 11.14 13.31
N LYS A 79 -11.89 10.73 14.24
CA LYS A 79 -11.95 11.30 15.59
C LYS A 79 -10.69 10.98 16.39
N GLN A 80 -10.19 9.77 16.22
CA GLN A 80 -8.99 9.27 16.88
C GLN A 80 -7.74 10.00 16.37
N ILE A 81 -7.61 10.15 15.04
CA ILE A 81 -6.47 10.83 14.40
C ILE A 81 -6.37 12.31 14.80
N LEU A 82 -7.48 12.98 15.13
CA LEU A 82 -7.44 14.37 15.63
C LEU A 82 -6.64 14.55 16.92
N HIS A 83 -6.37 13.46 17.65
CA HIS A 83 -5.57 13.49 18.88
C HIS A 83 -4.07 13.28 18.62
N PHE A 84 -3.67 13.01 17.38
CA PHE A 84 -2.29 12.71 17.04
C PHE A 84 -1.51 14.01 16.83
N TYR A 85 -0.26 14.01 17.30
CA TYR A 85 0.71 15.02 16.94
C TYR A 85 1.11 14.89 15.47
N LYS A 86 1.63 15.98 14.89
CA LYS A 86 2.01 16.03 13.48
C LYS A 86 3.07 14.98 13.14
N GLU A 87 3.99 14.72 14.06
CA GLU A 87 5.05 13.74 13.93
C GLU A 87 4.50 12.31 13.92
N GLU A 88 3.47 12.03 14.71
CA GLU A 88 2.80 10.72 14.76
C GLU A 88 1.99 10.47 13.49
N ILE A 89 1.33 11.51 12.96
CA ILE A 89 0.67 11.44 11.65
C ILE A 89 1.70 11.13 10.56
N ALA A 90 2.84 11.82 10.56
CA ALA A 90 3.89 11.57 9.59
C ALA A 90 4.46 10.15 9.70
N GLU A 91 4.66 9.64 10.92
CA GLU A 91 5.07 8.24 11.14
C GLU A 91 4.03 7.26 10.59
N LEU A 92 2.75 7.51 10.86
CA LEU A 92 1.66 6.66 10.37
C LEU A 92 1.55 6.67 8.84
N GLU A 93 1.72 7.84 8.21
CA GLU A 93 1.78 7.97 6.76
C GLU A 93 2.90 7.08 6.18
N GLU A 94 4.10 7.12 6.76
CA GLU A 94 5.23 6.29 6.30
C GLU A 94 4.95 4.78 6.47
N LEU A 95 4.28 4.38 7.55
CA LEU A 95 3.87 2.98 7.75
C LEU A 95 2.84 2.53 6.70
N PHE A 96 1.87 3.38 6.35
CA PHE A 96 0.92 3.06 5.28
C PHE A 96 1.59 2.99 3.92
N LYS A 97 2.55 3.87 3.64
CA LYS A 97 3.38 3.75 2.43
C LYS A 97 4.11 2.41 2.40
N GLU A 98 4.73 2.01 3.51
CA GLU A 98 5.41 0.71 3.61
C GLU A 98 4.49 -0.46 3.24
N LEU A 99 3.24 -0.47 3.73
CA LEU A 99 2.24 -1.47 3.35
C LEU A 99 1.97 -1.49 1.83
N ILE A 100 1.78 -0.31 1.23
CA ILE A 100 1.55 -0.18 -0.22
C ILE A 100 2.77 -0.68 -0.99
N TYR A 101 3.99 -0.31 -0.59
CA TYR A 101 5.21 -0.77 -1.24
C TYR A 101 5.36 -2.29 -1.17
N ILE A 102 5.08 -2.91 -0.02
CA ILE A 102 5.07 -4.38 0.11
C ILE A 102 4.18 -5.02 -0.95
N GLY A 103 2.98 -4.48 -1.16
CA GLY A 103 2.07 -4.95 -2.20
C GLY A 103 2.57 -4.76 -3.63
N TYR A 104 3.13 -3.58 -3.91
CA TYR A 104 3.71 -3.24 -5.20
C TYR A 104 4.85 -4.20 -5.57
N PHE A 105 5.80 -4.41 -4.66
CA PHE A 105 6.91 -5.33 -4.87
C PHE A 105 6.46 -6.79 -4.89
N THR A 106 5.42 -7.17 -4.14
CA THR A 106 4.85 -8.51 -4.23
C THR A 106 4.34 -8.81 -5.65
N HIS A 107 3.70 -7.84 -6.33
CA HIS A 107 3.30 -8.02 -7.72
C HIS A 107 4.51 -8.31 -8.61
N ILE A 108 5.54 -7.46 -8.51
CA ILE A 108 6.77 -7.60 -9.28
C ILE A 108 7.39 -8.99 -9.05
N THR A 109 7.63 -9.35 -7.80
CA THR A 109 8.36 -10.57 -7.45
C THR A 109 7.62 -11.85 -7.85
N LEU A 110 6.29 -11.89 -7.73
CA LEU A 110 5.52 -13.11 -7.98
C LEU A 110 4.99 -13.24 -9.41
N TYR A 111 4.75 -12.12 -10.10
CA TYR A 111 3.99 -12.12 -11.36
C TYR A 111 4.79 -11.59 -12.56
N GLU A 112 6.02 -11.11 -12.35
CA GLU A 112 6.91 -10.67 -13.44
C GLU A 112 8.13 -11.57 -13.56
N GLN A 113 8.12 -12.46 -14.58
CA GLN A 113 9.29 -13.26 -14.94
C GLN A 113 10.47 -12.40 -15.43
N PHE A 114 10.14 -11.28 -16.07
CA PHE A 114 11.08 -10.23 -16.47
C PHE A 114 10.45 -8.89 -16.10
N LEU A 115 11.26 -7.96 -15.56
CA LEU A 115 10.75 -6.66 -15.17
C LEU A 115 10.16 -5.93 -16.38
N LYS A 116 8.86 -5.68 -16.33
CA LYS A 116 8.14 -5.04 -17.43
C LYS A 116 8.32 -3.52 -17.38
N THR A 117 8.38 -2.91 -18.55
CA THR A 117 8.40 -1.44 -18.67
C THR A 117 6.98 -0.89 -18.50
N PRO A 118 6.76 0.14 -17.68
CA PRO A 118 5.45 0.80 -17.56
C PRO A 118 4.95 1.34 -18.89
N VAL A 119 3.67 1.11 -19.15
CA VAL A 119 2.94 1.65 -20.31
C VAL A 119 2.64 3.14 -20.11
N CYS A 120 2.41 3.55 -18.86
CA CYS A 120 2.17 4.95 -18.49
C CYS A 120 3.36 5.49 -17.69
N LYS A 121 4.11 6.44 -18.28
CA LYS A 121 5.19 7.17 -17.62
C LYS A 121 4.76 8.53 -17.06
N ASP A 122 3.55 8.97 -17.39
CA ASP A 122 2.97 10.18 -16.82
C ASP A 122 2.36 9.87 -15.45
N GLN A 123 2.92 10.48 -14.40
CA GLN A 123 2.52 10.23 -13.02
C GLN A 123 1.08 10.65 -12.71
N TYR A 124 0.56 11.68 -13.37
CA TYR A 124 -0.80 12.17 -13.15
C TYR A 124 -1.83 11.21 -13.78
N LYS A 125 -1.60 10.83 -15.03
CA LYS A 125 -2.43 9.86 -15.75
C LYS A 125 -2.37 8.49 -15.08
N LEU A 126 -1.20 8.06 -14.61
CA LEU A 126 -1.07 6.82 -13.87
C LEU A 126 -1.90 6.85 -12.59
N TYR A 127 -1.84 7.94 -11.81
CA TYR A 127 -2.64 8.08 -10.60
C TYR A 127 -4.15 7.94 -10.88
N GLN A 128 -4.65 8.57 -11.95
CA GLN A 128 -6.05 8.45 -12.36
C GLN A 128 -6.43 7.01 -12.73
N MET A 129 -5.56 6.31 -13.47
CA MET A 129 -5.78 4.91 -13.83
C MET A 129 -5.73 4.00 -12.61
N TRP A 130 -4.77 4.22 -11.72
CA TRP A 130 -4.54 3.40 -10.54
C TRP A 130 -5.78 3.32 -9.64
N ILE A 131 -6.45 4.45 -9.41
CA ILE A 131 -7.71 4.48 -8.66
C ILE A 131 -8.73 3.50 -9.25
N MET A 132 -8.90 3.46 -10.57
CA MET A 132 -9.82 2.52 -11.21
C MET A 132 -9.40 1.06 -11.00
N TYR A 133 -8.08 0.77 -11.04
CA TYR A 133 -7.56 -0.57 -10.79
C TYR A 133 -7.76 -1.04 -9.36
N ILE A 134 -7.63 -0.14 -8.38
CA ILE A 134 -7.94 -0.45 -6.98
C ILE A 134 -9.40 -0.89 -6.84
N LEU A 135 -10.34 -0.22 -7.51
CA LEU A 135 -11.76 -0.56 -7.41
C LEU A 135 -12.11 -1.86 -8.15
N GLY A 136 -11.38 -2.17 -9.22
CA GLY A 136 -11.61 -3.36 -10.04
C GLY A 136 -10.84 -4.60 -9.58
N ILE A 137 -10.01 -4.52 -8.55
CA ILE A 137 -9.25 -5.68 -8.08
C ILE A 137 -10.13 -6.60 -7.23
N ASN A 138 -10.20 -7.87 -7.61
CA ASN A 138 -10.68 -8.93 -6.72
C ASN A 138 -9.45 -9.66 -6.16
N PRO A 139 -9.11 -9.47 -4.86
CA PRO A 139 -7.98 -10.13 -4.24
C PRO A 139 -8.01 -11.65 -4.41
N GLN A 140 -9.20 -12.28 -4.43
CA GLN A 140 -9.37 -13.73 -4.54
C GLN A 140 -8.79 -14.30 -5.84
N ASN A 141 -8.62 -13.48 -6.87
CA ASN A 141 -7.96 -13.89 -8.12
C ASN A 141 -6.43 -14.04 -7.96
N TYR A 142 -5.87 -13.61 -6.83
CA TYR A 142 -4.43 -13.59 -6.53
C TYR A 142 -4.12 -14.25 -5.18
N PRO A 143 -4.48 -15.53 -4.97
CA PRO A 143 -4.40 -16.18 -3.66
C PRO A 143 -2.97 -16.29 -3.12
N GLN A 144 -1.96 -16.36 -4.00
CA GLN A 144 -0.56 -16.31 -3.58
C GLN A 144 -0.14 -14.89 -3.21
N GLY A 145 -0.48 -13.89 -4.02
CA GLY A 145 -0.26 -12.47 -3.72
C GLY A 145 -0.87 -12.06 -2.39
N ILE A 146 -2.14 -12.43 -2.12
CA ILE A 146 -2.80 -12.19 -0.82
C ILE A 146 -1.95 -12.74 0.33
N ARG A 147 -1.63 -14.03 0.30
CA ARG A 147 -0.91 -14.70 1.40
C ARG A 147 0.47 -14.10 1.64
N THR A 148 1.17 -13.72 0.57
CA THR A 148 2.48 -13.07 0.67
C THR A 148 2.34 -11.68 1.29
N ILE A 149 1.40 -10.86 0.82
CA ILE A 149 1.12 -9.53 1.38
C ILE A 149 0.74 -9.63 2.86
N GLU A 150 -0.18 -10.54 3.22
CA GLU A 150 -0.62 -10.74 4.61
C GLU A 150 0.53 -11.07 5.56
N LYS A 151 1.44 -11.95 5.14
CA LYS A 151 2.60 -12.37 5.94
C LYS A 151 3.68 -11.30 5.98
N ALA A 152 4.05 -10.73 4.83
CA ALA A 152 5.12 -9.73 4.73
C ALA A 152 4.74 -8.43 5.45
N SER A 153 3.47 -8.04 5.42
CA SER A 153 2.96 -6.84 6.09
C SER A 153 2.76 -7.02 7.60
N LYS A 154 2.81 -8.24 8.14
CA LYS A 154 2.40 -8.53 9.52
C LYS A 154 3.10 -7.63 10.53
N LYS A 155 4.42 -7.51 10.46
CA LYS A 155 5.21 -6.70 11.41
C LYS A 155 4.81 -5.22 11.36
N THR A 156 4.61 -4.67 10.17
CA THR A 156 4.20 -3.28 9.95
C THR A 156 2.78 -3.06 10.48
N ARG A 157 1.85 -3.99 10.23
CA ARG A 157 0.48 -3.94 10.77
C ARG A 157 0.44 -4.01 12.29
N ASP A 158 1.18 -4.94 12.89
CA ASP A 158 1.29 -5.09 14.34
C ASP A 158 1.87 -3.80 14.96
N TYR A 159 2.82 -3.15 14.28
CA TYR A 159 3.37 -1.87 14.73
C TYR A 159 2.36 -0.72 14.67
N ILE A 160 1.57 -0.63 13.60
CA ILE A 160 0.49 0.37 13.48
C ILE A 160 -0.52 0.20 14.62
N LYS A 161 -0.96 -1.03 14.89
CA LYS A 161 -1.87 -1.33 16.01
C LYS A 161 -1.29 -0.87 17.35
N LYS A 162 -0.02 -1.18 17.60
CA LYS A 162 0.68 -0.73 18.81
C LYS A 162 0.75 0.79 18.92
N GLN A 163 0.87 1.52 17.81
CA GLN A 163 0.82 2.99 17.84
C GLN A 163 -0.59 3.49 18.18
N MET A 164 -1.64 2.84 17.69
CA MET A 164 -3.01 3.16 18.08
C MET A 164 -3.26 2.91 19.58
N ASP A 165 -2.76 1.79 20.12
CA ASP A 165 -2.89 1.46 21.55
C ASP A 165 -2.23 2.49 22.47
N LYS A 166 -1.02 2.97 22.10
CA LYS A 166 -0.29 3.99 22.87
C LYS A 166 -1.04 5.32 22.97
N LEU A 167 -1.93 5.57 22.01
CA LEU A 167 -2.73 6.79 21.94
C LEU A 167 -4.08 6.61 22.65
N GLU A 168 -4.17 5.58 23.50
CA GLU A 168 -5.36 5.20 24.28
C GLU A 168 -6.60 4.99 23.41
N ILE A 169 -6.41 4.67 22.13
CA ILE A 169 -7.48 4.28 21.23
C ILE A 169 -7.85 2.83 21.55
N ASN A 170 -8.75 2.65 22.51
CA ASN A 170 -9.28 1.33 22.84
C ASN A 170 -10.27 0.90 21.75
N LEU A 171 -9.77 0.17 20.75
CA LEU A 171 -10.62 -0.44 19.72
C LEU A 171 -11.37 -1.63 20.32
N SER A 172 -12.67 -1.72 20.04
CA SER A 172 -13.41 -2.96 20.21
C SER A 172 -12.88 -4.04 19.26
N LYS A 173 -13.16 -5.31 19.57
CA LYS A 173 -12.77 -6.44 18.71
C LYS A 173 -13.26 -6.28 17.26
N ASP A 174 -14.46 -5.74 17.08
CA ASP A 174 -15.02 -5.50 15.74
C ASP A 174 -14.26 -4.38 15.02
N GLU A 175 -13.84 -3.33 15.75
CA GLU A 175 -13.03 -2.25 15.20
C GLU A 175 -11.59 -2.70 14.88
N GLU A 176 -11.02 -3.64 15.63
CA GLU A 176 -9.74 -4.27 15.31
C GLU A 176 -9.82 -5.10 14.02
N GLU A 177 -10.91 -5.85 13.84
CA GLU A 177 -11.13 -6.62 12.60
C GLU A 177 -11.29 -5.69 11.39
N VAL A 178 -12.00 -4.57 11.56
CA VAL A 178 -12.09 -3.52 10.55
C VAL A 178 -10.71 -2.93 10.25
N LEU A 179 -9.93 -2.59 11.28
CA LEU A 179 -8.57 -2.09 11.11
C LEU A 179 -7.72 -3.07 10.30
N ASP A 180 -7.75 -4.36 10.63
CA ASP A 180 -6.98 -5.37 9.92
C ASP A 180 -7.32 -5.44 8.44
N LYS A 181 -8.60 -5.35 8.09
CA LYS A 181 -9.06 -5.31 6.69
C LYS A 181 -8.55 -4.06 5.98
N ILE A 182 -8.60 -2.89 6.63
CA ILE A 182 -8.08 -1.63 6.11
C ILE A 182 -6.57 -1.73 5.86
N LEU A 183 -5.82 -2.21 6.85
CA LEU A 183 -4.36 -2.32 6.75
C LEU A 183 -3.94 -3.29 5.64
N LEU A 184 -4.66 -4.40 5.50
CA LEU A 184 -4.39 -5.35 4.42
C LEU A 184 -4.72 -4.75 3.04
N PHE A 185 -5.76 -3.93 2.96
CA PHE A 185 -6.15 -3.24 1.74
C PHE A 185 -5.07 -2.27 1.21
N TYR A 186 -4.29 -1.63 2.08
CA TYR A 186 -3.14 -0.83 1.65
C TYR A 186 -2.12 -1.68 0.86
N GLY A 187 -1.88 -2.91 1.28
CA GLY A 187 -1.08 -3.87 0.49
C GLY A 187 -1.67 -4.13 -0.89
N PHE A 188 -2.97 -4.43 -0.99
CA PHE A 188 -3.61 -4.65 -2.29
C PHE A 188 -3.61 -3.41 -3.19
N THR A 189 -3.63 -2.23 -2.60
CA THR A 189 -3.58 -0.96 -3.32
C THR A 189 -2.27 -0.83 -4.08
N GLY A 190 -1.13 -1.16 -3.46
CA GLY A 190 0.17 -1.17 -4.15
C GLY A 190 0.29 -2.26 -5.21
N PHE A 191 -0.24 -3.45 -4.93
CA PHE A 191 -0.32 -4.53 -5.92
C PHE A 191 -1.09 -4.08 -7.18
N SER A 192 -2.16 -3.31 -6.99
CA SER A 192 -2.99 -2.75 -8.06
C SER A 192 -2.27 -1.65 -8.84
N LEU A 193 -1.41 -0.85 -8.19
CA LEU A 193 -0.61 0.20 -8.84
C LEU A 193 0.26 -0.41 -9.92
N ARG A 194 1.05 -1.43 -9.56
CA ARG A 194 1.92 -2.10 -10.51
C ARG A 194 1.13 -2.71 -11.66
N ARG A 195 0.00 -3.35 -11.37
CA ARG A 195 -0.87 -3.92 -12.40
C ARG A 195 -1.37 -2.83 -13.37
N GLY A 196 -1.73 -1.66 -12.86
CA GLY A 196 -2.20 -0.53 -13.66
C GLY A 196 -1.11 0.06 -14.56
N GLU A 197 0.13 0.15 -14.08
CA GLU A 197 1.27 0.55 -14.90
C GLU A 197 1.47 -0.37 -16.11
N MET A 198 1.16 -1.66 -15.96
CA MET A 198 1.34 -2.67 -17.01
C MET A 198 0.20 -2.69 -18.04
N GLY A 199 -0.85 -1.89 -17.85
CA GLY A 199 -1.93 -1.74 -18.84
C GLY A 199 -2.76 -3.00 -19.09
N PHE A 200 -2.90 -3.89 -18.10
CA PHE A 200 -3.74 -5.07 -18.24
C PHE A 200 -5.19 -4.68 -18.55
N LYS A 201 -5.73 -5.23 -19.65
CA LYS A 201 -7.15 -5.15 -19.99
C LYS A 201 -7.94 -6.08 -19.07
N PHE A 202 -9.06 -5.58 -18.55
CA PHE A 202 -10.04 -6.33 -17.76
C PHE A 202 -10.73 -7.38 -18.62
#